data_AF-A0AAW0XTN2-F1
#
_entry.id   AF-A0AAW0XTN2-F1
#
_cell.length_a   1.000
_cell.length_b   1.000
_cell.length_c   1.000
_cell.angle_alpha   90.00
_cell.angle_beta   90.00
_cell.angle_gamma   90.00
#
_symmetry.space_group_name_H-M   'P 1'
#
loop_
_entity.id
_entity.type
_entity.pdbx_description
1 polymer ?
#
loop_
_entity_poly.entity_id
_entity_poly.type
_entity_poly.pdbx_seq_one_letter_code
_entity_poly.pdbx_strand_id
1 'polypeptide(L)'
;MSVEEAWRRFKGSVSRSSYRTAAFHKFVREKLENWKSIYVTVLRNTSRLHLVYYEHLREDPLKELRAILAFLGVRTSEARLACLARHLDGVAKGGQREVYPYTAWERAMFQRALAQLDVLFRLRGFPPLPDYRRYKS
;
A
#
# COMPACT_ATOMS: atom_id res chain seq x y z
N MET A 1 13.23 -24.20 -10.74
CA MET A 1 11.95 -23.52 -11.06
C MET A 1 12.28 -22.11 -11.50
N SER A 2 12.01 -21.77 -12.74
CA SER A 2 12.27 -20.42 -13.24
C SER A 2 11.25 -19.44 -12.66
N VAL A 3 11.61 -18.17 -12.56
CA VAL A 3 10.70 -17.10 -12.13
C VAL A 3 9.43 -17.11 -13.01
N GLU A 4 9.56 -17.41 -14.30
CA GLU A 4 8.44 -17.51 -15.26
C GLU A 4 7.42 -18.63 -14.95
N GLU A 5 7.88 -19.77 -14.43
CA GLU A 5 6.98 -20.86 -14.02
C GLU A 5 6.14 -20.48 -12.79
N ALA A 6 6.71 -19.68 -11.88
CA ALA A 6 5.97 -19.08 -10.78
C ALA A 6 4.93 -18.07 -11.32
N TRP A 7 5.30 -17.23 -12.29
CA TRP A 7 4.37 -16.25 -12.90
C TRP A 7 3.11 -16.90 -13.50
N ARG A 8 3.22 -18.05 -14.17
CA ARG A 8 2.05 -18.74 -14.76
C ARG A 8 1.11 -19.35 -13.72
N ARG A 9 1.65 -19.86 -12.62
CA ARG A 9 0.88 -20.60 -11.60
C ARG A 9 0.02 -19.70 -10.71
N PHE A 10 0.30 -18.39 -10.66
CA PHE A 10 -0.31 -17.45 -9.70
C PHE A 10 -1.30 -16.42 -10.28
N LYS A 11 -1.68 -16.53 -11.57
CA LYS A 11 -2.76 -15.70 -12.14
C LYS A 11 -4.15 -16.23 -11.74
N GLY A 12 -4.55 -15.99 -10.50
CA GLY A 12 -5.96 -16.03 -10.14
C GLY A 12 -6.68 -14.88 -10.85
N SER A 13 -7.28 -15.14 -12.01
CA SER A 13 -8.09 -14.14 -12.71
C SER A 13 -9.42 -13.98 -11.96
N VAL A 14 -9.69 -12.77 -11.46
CA VAL A 14 -11.02 -12.42 -10.96
C VAL A 14 -11.83 -11.99 -12.17
N SER A 15 -12.94 -12.67 -12.44
CA SER A 15 -13.76 -12.37 -13.60
C SER A 15 -14.38 -10.97 -13.49
N ARG A 16 -14.55 -10.30 -14.63
CA ARG A 16 -15.14 -8.96 -14.69
C ARG A 16 -16.54 -8.89 -14.05
N SER A 17 -17.32 -9.96 -14.12
CA SER A 17 -18.66 -10.02 -13.52
C SER A 17 -18.62 -9.97 -12.00
N SER A 18 -17.57 -10.49 -11.35
CA SER A 18 -17.39 -10.42 -9.90
C SER A 18 -17.39 -8.97 -9.39
N TYR A 19 -16.84 -8.04 -10.17
CA TYR A 19 -16.77 -6.61 -9.82
C TYR A 19 -18.10 -5.86 -9.96
N ARG A 20 -19.13 -6.46 -10.55
CA ARG A 20 -20.42 -5.81 -10.80
C ARG A 20 -21.51 -6.19 -9.80
N THR A 21 -21.20 -7.08 -8.86
CA THR A 21 -22.19 -7.59 -7.90
C THR A 21 -22.43 -6.59 -6.77
N ALA A 22 -23.67 -6.55 -6.25
CA ALA A 22 -23.99 -5.75 -5.06
C ALA A 22 -23.12 -6.16 -3.85
N ALA A 23 -22.77 -7.45 -3.76
CA ALA A 23 -21.88 -7.99 -2.75
C ALA A 23 -20.46 -7.40 -2.85
N PHE A 24 -19.91 -7.25 -4.06
CA PHE A 24 -18.61 -6.60 -4.25
C PHE A 24 -18.64 -5.14 -3.80
N HIS A 25 -19.64 -4.36 -4.21
CA HIS A 25 -19.74 -2.95 -3.80
C HIS A 25 -19.98 -2.78 -2.29
N LYS A 26 -20.72 -3.70 -1.66
CA LYS A 26 -20.84 -3.77 -0.19
C LYS A 26 -19.47 -4.04 0.45
N PHE A 27 -18.75 -5.04 -0.06
CA PHE A 27 -17.40 -5.37 0.39
C PHE A 27 -16.43 -4.17 0.27
N VAL A 28 -16.46 -3.44 -0.85
CA VAL A 28 -15.61 -2.26 -1.07
C VAL A 28 -15.87 -1.20 0.00
N ARG A 29 -17.14 -0.88 0.27
CA ARG A 29 -17.53 0.08 1.32
C ARG A 29 -17.03 -0.34 2.69
N GLU A 30 -17.28 -1.59 3.08
CA GLU A 30 -16.89 -2.12 4.39
C GLU A 30 -15.36 -2.14 4.55
N LYS A 31 -14.62 -2.52 3.50
CA LYS A 31 -13.15 -2.51 3.54
C LYS A 31 -12.58 -1.10 3.61
N LEU A 32 -13.18 -0.13 2.92
CA LEU A 32 -12.75 1.26 3.01
C LEU A 32 -12.95 1.82 4.43
N GLU A 33 -14.12 1.59 5.02
CA GLU A 33 -14.41 2.06 6.38
C GLU A 33 -13.51 1.40 7.42
N ASN A 34 -13.29 0.09 7.32
CA ASN A 34 -12.35 -0.63 8.18
C ASN A 34 -10.92 -0.11 8.02
N TRP A 35 -10.44 0.07 6.79
CA TRP A 35 -9.12 0.64 6.52
C TRP A 35 -8.98 2.02 7.15
N LYS A 36 -9.94 2.91 6.93
CA LYS A 36 -9.94 4.27 7.50
C LYS A 36 -9.92 4.23 9.02
N SER A 37 -10.75 3.39 9.63
CA SER A 37 -10.83 3.24 11.10
C SER A 37 -9.49 2.83 11.70
N ILE A 38 -8.82 1.83 11.12
CA ILE A 38 -7.50 1.36 11.56
C ILE A 38 -6.48 2.51 11.52
N TYR A 39 -6.37 3.22 10.39
CA TYR A 39 -5.39 4.29 10.24
C TYR A 39 -5.68 5.47 11.17
N VAL A 40 -6.92 5.91 11.29
CA VAL A 40 -7.31 6.97 12.24
C VAL A 40 -6.97 6.56 13.67
N THR A 41 -7.24 5.32 14.05
CA THR A 41 -6.97 4.80 15.40
C THR A 41 -5.48 4.78 15.69
N VAL A 42 -4.65 4.26 14.78
CA VAL A 42 -3.19 4.24 14.94
C VAL A 42 -2.63 5.66 15.01
N LEU A 43 -3.06 6.56 14.13
CA LEU A 43 -2.58 7.94 14.12
C LEU A 43 -2.94 8.69 15.40
N ARG A 44 -4.11 8.45 15.98
CA ARG A 44 -4.53 9.14 17.21
C ARG A 44 -3.88 8.57 18.46
N ASN A 45 -3.69 7.26 18.51
CA ASN A 45 -3.37 6.56 19.76
C ASN A 45 -1.92 6.07 19.86
N THR A 46 -1.12 6.18 18.80
CA THR A 46 0.28 5.70 18.80
C THR A 46 1.26 6.87 18.78
N SER A 47 1.99 7.10 19.87
CA SER A 47 2.94 8.21 19.98
C SER A 47 4.18 8.03 19.09
N ARG A 48 4.81 6.85 19.12
CA ARG A 48 6.01 6.52 18.33
C ARG A 48 5.63 5.73 17.08
N LEU A 49 5.54 6.41 15.94
CA LEU A 49 5.12 5.83 14.67
C LEU A 49 6.08 6.22 13.54
N HIS A 50 6.36 5.27 12.65
CA HIS A 50 7.09 5.49 11.41
C HIS A 50 6.20 5.08 10.23
N LEU A 51 6.10 5.94 9.22
CA LEU A 51 5.30 5.70 8.03
C LEU A 51 6.19 5.22 6.90
N VAL A 52 5.76 4.14 6.26
CA VAL A 52 6.41 3.59 5.06
C VAL A 52 5.38 3.61 3.94
N TYR A 53 5.66 4.38 2.90
CA TYR A 53 4.79 4.45 1.72
C TYR A 53 5.17 3.33 0.76
N TYR A 54 4.19 2.58 0.28
CA TYR A 54 4.42 1.52 -0.70
C TYR A 54 5.11 2.06 -1.96
N GLU A 55 4.75 3.27 -2.37
CA GLU A 55 5.31 3.95 -3.53
C GLU A 55 6.81 4.20 -3.39
N HIS A 56 7.25 4.73 -2.24
CA HIS A 56 8.66 4.99 -1.96
C HIS A 56 9.43 3.68 -1.74
N LEU A 57 8.81 2.70 -1.08
CA LEU A 57 9.39 1.38 -0.88
C LEU A 57 9.66 0.68 -2.22
N ARG A 58 8.78 0.87 -3.20
CA ARG A 58 8.95 0.31 -4.54
C ARG A 58 10.02 1.04 -5.35
N GLU A 59 10.18 2.35 -5.15
CA GLU A 59 11.16 3.18 -5.85
C GLU A 59 12.59 2.97 -5.32
N ASP A 60 12.77 2.97 -3.99
CA ASP A 60 14.05 2.74 -3.33
C ASP A 60 13.86 1.94 -2.03
N PRO A 61 13.81 0.60 -2.11
CA PRO A 61 13.62 -0.25 -0.94
C PRO A 61 14.70 -0.09 0.13
N LEU A 62 15.94 0.19 -0.27
CA LEU A 62 17.08 0.30 0.64
C LEU A 62 17.03 1.60 1.45
N LYS A 63 16.59 2.70 0.82
CA LYS A 63 16.36 3.96 1.53
C LYS A 63 15.27 3.82 2.59
N GLU A 64 14.13 3.24 2.25
CA GLU A 64 13.06 2.99 3.22
C GLU A 64 13.51 2.03 4.33
N LEU A 65 14.26 0.98 4.01
CA LEU A 65 14.80 0.07 5.02
C LEU A 65 15.75 0.79 5.99
N ARG A 66 16.64 1.66 5.52
CA ARG A 66 17.50 2.46 6.39
C ARG A 66 16.68 3.34 7.34
N ALA A 67 15.61 3.96 6.85
CA ALA A 67 14.70 4.76 7.67
C ALA A 67 14.00 3.92 8.75
N ILE A 68 13.54 2.72 8.40
CA ILE A 68 12.95 1.75 9.34
C ILE A 68 13.96 1.34 10.41
N LEU A 69 15.18 0.95 10.02
CA LEU A 69 16.24 0.54 10.96
C LEU A 69 16.62 1.68 11.92
N ALA A 70 16.75 2.90 11.40
CA ALA A 70 17.00 4.09 12.21
C ALA A 70 15.88 4.33 13.22
N PHE A 71 14.62 4.24 12.80
CA PHE A 71 13.47 4.36 13.70
C PHE A 71 13.46 3.28 14.82
N LEU A 72 13.87 2.06 14.48
CA LEU A 72 13.98 0.95 15.44
C LEU A 72 15.23 1.03 16.33
N GLY A 73 16.16 1.95 16.06
CA GLY A 73 17.44 2.06 16.79
C GLY A 73 18.44 0.94 16.45
N VAL A 74 18.26 0.27 15.31
CA VAL A 74 19.14 -0.81 14.85
C VAL A 74 20.26 -0.21 14.01
N ARG A 75 21.52 -0.50 14.36
CA ARG A 75 22.66 -0.06 13.55
C ARG A 75 22.62 -0.72 12.18
N THR A 76 22.82 0.11 11.15
CA THR A 76 22.87 -0.36 9.78
C THR A 76 24.20 -1.04 9.51
N SER A 77 24.17 -2.20 8.84
CA SER A 77 25.35 -2.89 8.32
C SER A 77 25.35 -2.76 6.81
N GLU A 78 26.27 -1.98 6.26
CA GLU A 78 26.37 -1.77 4.81
C GLU A 78 26.67 -3.08 4.06
N ALA A 79 27.43 -4.00 4.67
CA ALA A 79 27.66 -5.33 4.09
C ALA A 79 26.34 -6.13 3.95
N ARG A 80 25.45 -6.08 4.95
CA ARG A 80 24.14 -6.75 4.88
C ARG A 80 23.19 -6.05 3.90
N LEU A 81 23.22 -4.72 3.84
CA LEU A 81 22.44 -3.97 2.85
C LEU A 81 22.91 -4.26 1.42
N ALA A 82 24.21 -4.36 1.18
CA ALA A 82 24.77 -4.72 -0.12
C ALA A 82 24.37 -6.14 -0.54
N CYS A 83 24.31 -7.07 0.42
CA CYS A 83 23.75 -8.40 0.17
C CYS A 83 22.27 -8.32 -0.23
N LEU A 84 21.45 -7.62 0.55
CA LEU A 84 20.01 -7.46 0.26
C LEU A 84 19.75 -6.76 -1.07
N ALA A 85 20.59 -5.79 -1.47
CA ALA A 85 20.48 -5.09 -2.74
C ALA A 85 20.46 -6.03 -3.95
N ARG A 86 21.07 -7.21 -3.82
CA ARG A 86 21.12 -8.26 -4.86
C ARG A 86 19.88 -9.17 -4.84
N HIS A 87 18.99 -8.98 -3.89
CA HIS A 87 17.83 -9.82 -3.60
C HIS A 87 16.56 -9.00 -3.34
N LEU A 88 16.44 -7.84 -4.00
CA LEU A 88 15.25 -6.99 -3.91
C LEU A 88 14.08 -7.53 -4.75
N ASP A 89 14.38 -8.39 -5.72
CA ASP A 89 13.38 -8.99 -6.59
C ASP A 89 12.63 -10.13 -5.90
N GLY A 90 11.31 -10.17 -6.10
CA GLY A 90 10.44 -11.20 -5.54
C GLY A 90 9.03 -11.12 -6.10
N VAL A 91 8.30 -12.23 -5.98
CA VAL A 91 6.90 -12.30 -6.41
C VAL A 91 6.02 -11.59 -5.38
N ALA A 92 5.71 -10.31 -5.61
CA ALA A 92 4.65 -9.65 -4.88
C ALA A 92 3.29 -10.14 -5.41
N LYS A 93 2.45 -10.67 -4.52
CA LYS A 93 1.07 -11.05 -4.86
C LYS A 93 0.27 -9.79 -5.16
N GLY A 94 0.17 -9.43 -6.44
CA GLY A 94 -0.72 -8.38 -6.94
C GLY A 94 -1.64 -8.95 -7.99
N GLY A 95 -2.96 -8.87 -7.79
CA GLY A 95 -3.89 -9.21 -8.85
C GLY A 95 -3.78 -8.18 -9.98
N GLN A 96 -3.47 -8.62 -11.20
CA GLN A 96 -3.67 -7.78 -12.38
C GLN A 96 -5.16 -7.49 -12.49
N ARG A 97 -5.54 -6.21 -12.46
CA ARG A 97 -6.92 -5.78 -12.68
C ARG A 97 -7.06 -5.51 -14.17
N GLU A 98 -7.92 -6.27 -14.85
CA GLU A 98 -8.25 -6.00 -16.26
C GLU A 98 -9.12 -4.75 -16.42
N VAL A 99 -9.83 -4.34 -15.35
CA VAL A 99 -10.79 -3.24 -15.37
C VAL A 99 -10.79 -2.52 -14.02
N TYR A 100 -10.92 -1.19 -14.07
CA TYR A 100 -11.18 -0.37 -12.88
C TYR A 100 -12.57 -0.69 -12.30
N PRO A 101 -12.67 -1.31 -11.10
CA PRO A 101 -13.92 -1.95 -10.67
C PRO A 101 -14.86 -1.04 -9.87
N TYR A 102 -14.46 0.21 -9.58
CA TYR A 102 -15.17 1.07 -8.64
C TYR A 102 -16.05 2.12 -9.33
N THR A 103 -17.23 2.35 -8.76
CA THR A 103 -18.18 3.39 -9.18
C THR A 103 -17.63 4.80 -8.92
N ALA A 104 -18.22 5.82 -9.56
CA ALA A 104 -17.86 7.22 -9.31
C ALA A 104 -18.05 7.63 -7.84
N TRP A 105 -19.11 7.12 -7.22
CA TRP A 105 -19.39 7.37 -5.81
C TRP A 105 -18.34 6.72 -4.89
N GLU A 106 -17.91 5.47 -5.17
CA GLU A 106 -16.82 4.82 -4.45
C GLU A 106 -15.49 5.56 -4.59
N ARG A 107 -15.19 6.06 -5.78
CA ARG A 107 -14.02 6.94 -5.97
C ARG A 107 -14.08 8.17 -5.10
N ALA A 108 -15.23 8.84 -5.03
CA ALA A 108 -15.40 10.01 -4.18
C ALA A 108 -15.25 9.67 -2.68
N MET A 109 -15.63 8.46 -2.25
CA MET A 109 -15.36 8.00 -0.88
C MET A 109 -13.87 7.77 -0.63
N PHE A 110 -13.14 7.14 -1.56
CA PHE A 110 -11.69 6.97 -1.44
C PHE A 110 -10.98 8.32 -1.28
N GLN A 111 -11.32 9.29 -2.14
CA GLN A 111 -10.73 10.63 -2.08
C GLN A 111 -11.03 11.34 -0.76
N ARG A 112 -12.26 11.21 -0.24
CA ARG A 112 -12.62 11.75 1.08
C ARG A 112 -11.84 11.09 2.21
N ALA A 113 -11.69 9.76 2.20
CA ALA A 113 -10.93 9.05 3.22
C ALA A 113 -9.44 9.44 3.20
N LEU A 114 -8.85 9.57 2.01
CA LEU A 114 -7.47 10.05 1.85
C LEU A 114 -7.31 11.48 2.38
N ALA A 115 -8.21 12.40 2.02
CA ALA A 115 -8.16 13.78 2.51
C ALA A 115 -8.27 13.88 4.04
N GLN A 116 -9.11 13.04 4.67
CA GLN A 116 -9.23 12.98 6.12
C GLN A 116 -7.94 12.49 6.80
N LEU A 117 -7.31 11.46 6.26
CA LEU A 117 -6.03 10.96 6.78
C LEU A 117 -4.91 11.96 6.58
N ASP A 118 -4.85 12.64 5.43
CA ASP A 118 -3.84 13.64 5.10
C ASP A 118 -3.85 14.83 6.09
N VAL A 119 -5.04 15.23 6.58
CA VAL A 119 -5.15 16.20 7.68
C VAL A 119 -4.50 15.66 8.96
N LEU A 120 -4.78 14.40 9.35
CA LEU A 120 -4.20 13.79 10.54
C LEU A 120 -2.67 13.61 10.42
N PHE A 121 -2.17 13.29 9.22
CA PHE A 121 -0.75 13.16 8.95
C PHE A 121 -0.05 14.50 9.18
N ARG A 122 -0.58 15.57 8.57
CA ARG A 122 -0.04 16.94 8.76
C ARG A 122 -0.05 17.40 10.21
N LEU A 123 -1.14 17.15 10.95
CA LEU A 123 -1.23 17.50 12.38
C LEU A 123 -0.15 16.80 13.22
N ARG A 124 0.36 15.66 12.75
CA ARG A 124 1.44 14.91 13.40
C ARG A 124 2.83 15.20 12.82
N GLY A 125 2.94 16.16 11.89
CA GLY A 125 4.20 16.49 11.24
C GLY A 125 4.71 15.43 10.26
N PHE A 126 3.85 14.50 9.83
CA PHE A 126 4.21 13.52 8.81
C PHE A 126 4.19 14.13 7.40
N PRO A 127 4.99 13.59 6.45
CA PRO A 127 4.86 13.95 5.05
C PRO A 127 3.44 13.71 4.53
N PRO A 128 2.96 14.52 3.57
CA PRO A 128 1.66 14.29 2.96
C PRO A 128 1.59 12.94 2.27
N LEU A 129 0.36 12.45 2.05
CA LEU A 129 0.13 11.23 1.27
C LEU A 129 0.66 11.40 -0.17
N PRO A 130 1.24 10.35 -0.79
CA PRO A 130 1.58 10.35 -2.21
C PRO A 130 0.39 10.72 -3.10
N ASP A 131 0.67 11.31 -4.27
CA ASP A 131 -0.38 11.61 -5.25
C ASP A 131 -0.90 10.33 -5.89
N TYR A 132 -1.94 9.75 -5.27
CA TYR A 132 -2.56 8.51 -5.72
C TYR A 132 -3.28 8.63 -7.08
N ARG A 133 -3.47 9.85 -7.62
CA ARG A 133 -4.03 10.04 -8.97
C ARG A 133 -3.06 9.59 -10.07
N ARG A 134 -1.75 9.55 -9.77
CA ARG A 134 -0.70 9.13 -10.71
C ARG A 134 -0.71 7.61 -10.93
N TYR A 135 -1.21 6.86 -9.96
CA TYR A 135 -1.36 5.41 -10.06
C TYR A 135 -2.71 5.09 -10.71
N LYS A 136 -2.79 5.31 -12.03
CA LYS A 136 -3.89 4.77 -12.83
C LYS A 136 -3.85 3.25 -12.71
N SER A 137 -4.95 2.67 -12.22
CA SER A 137 -5.19 1.23 -12.24
C SER A 137 -6.10 0.88 -13.40
#